data_AF-A0A964IN89-F1
#
_entry.id   AF-A0A964IN89-F1
#
_cell.length_a   1.000
_cell.length_b   1.000
_cell.length_c   1.000
_cell.angle_alpha   90.00
_cell.angle_beta   90.00
_cell.angle_gamma   90.00
#
_symmetry.space_group_name_H-M   'P 1'
#
loop_
_entity.id
_entity.type
_entity.pdbx_description
1 polymer ?
#
loop_
_entity_poly.entity_id
_entity_poly.type
_entity_poly.pdbx_seq_one_letter_code
_entity_poly.pdbx_strand_id
1 'polypeptide(L)'
;MALPRIAIATGDPAGIGPEIALKAALDRSVKALCRPLLVGDPAALELHAQAAGLTPRLHVIGNIGDADWSDGALNLLDASEGTNRPVKFGTVDAAYGRASLASARRAIHAALAGEVEAVVVAP
;
A
#
# COMPACT_ATOMS: atom_id res chain seq x y z
N MET A 1 -12.57 1.20 -21.90
CA MET A 1 -12.34 0.22 -20.82
C MET A 1 -11.96 0.97 -19.57
N ALA A 2 -12.39 0.53 -18.38
CA ALA A 2 -11.92 1.11 -17.14
C ALA A 2 -10.43 0.77 -16.93
N LEU A 3 -9.68 1.67 -16.29
CA LEU A 3 -8.29 1.38 -15.91
C LEU A 3 -8.25 0.22 -14.89
N PRO A 4 -7.29 -0.72 -15.01
CA PRO A 4 -7.17 -1.83 -14.07
C PRO A 4 -6.80 -1.32 -12.67
N ARG A 5 -7.35 -1.93 -11.64
CA ARG A 5 -6.99 -1.75 -10.23
C ARG A 5 -5.80 -2.63 -9.93
N ILE A 6 -4.73 -2.03 -9.41
CA ILE A 6 -3.47 -2.73 -9.15
C ILE A 6 -3.16 -2.60 -7.67
N ALA A 7 -3.15 -3.71 -6.96
CA ALA A 7 -2.75 -3.75 -5.56
C ALA A 7 -1.22 -3.70 -5.46
N ILE A 8 -0.70 -2.73 -4.74
CA ILE A 8 0.72 -2.56 -4.44
C ILE A 8 0.92 -2.95 -2.99
N ALA A 9 1.39 -4.17 -2.75
CA ALA A 9 1.80 -4.62 -1.42
C ALA A 9 3.10 -3.89 -1.05
N THR A 10 3.10 -3.21 0.10
CA THR A 10 4.14 -2.22 0.43
C THR A 10 5.42 -2.83 0.97
N GLY A 11 5.44 -4.14 1.26
CA GLY A 11 6.65 -4.85 1.65
C GLY A 11 7.08 -4.58 3.09
N ASP A 12 8.39 -4.61 3.34
CA ASP A 12 8.96 -4.42 4.67
C ASP A 12 8.81 -2.95 5.13
N PRO A 13 8.12 -2.67 6.26
CA PRO A 13 7.94 -1.31 6.75
C PRO A 13 9.25 -0.60 7.12
N ALA A 14 10.31 -1.32 7.52
CA ALA A 14 11.63 -0.77 7.79
C ALA A 14 12.51 -0.64 6.53
N GLY A 15 12.10 -1.25 5.41
CA GLY A 15 12.76 -1.16 4.12
C GLY A 15 12.37 0.10 3.33
N ILE A 16 12.64 0.07 2.03
CA ILE A 16 12.31 1.17 1.09
C ILE A 16 10.95 0.97 0.40
N GLY A 17 10.34 -0.20 0.55
CA GLY A 17 9.13 -0.60 -0.15
C GLY A 17 7.98 0.40 -0.02
N PRO A 18 7.63 0.88 1.20
CA PRO A 18 6.53 1.82 1.36
C PRO A 18 6.78 3.17 0.67
N GLU A 19 8.01 3.71 0.71
CA GLU A 19 8.36 4.95 0.01
C GLU A 19 8.22 4.81 -1.51
N ILE A 20 8.74 3.72 -2.08
CA ILE A 20 8.66 3.47 -3.53
C ILE A 20 7.20 3.27 -3.94
N ALA A 21 6.43 2.52 -3.15
CA ALA A 21 5.00 2.30 -3.39
C ALA A 21 4.21 3.63 -3.39
N LEU A 22 4.47 4.52 -2.42
CA LEU A 22 3.88 5.85 -2.36
C LEU A 22 4.23 6.69 -3.59
N LYS A 23 5.51 6.77 -3.96
CA LYS A 23 5.97 7.52 -5.12
C LYS A 23 5.34 6.99 -6.41
N ALA A 24 5.31 5.67 -6.59
CA ALA A 24 4.69 5.03 -7.74
C ALA A 24 3.17 5.30 -7.79
N ALA A 25 2.46 5.17 -6.67
CA ALA A 25 1.02 5.40 -6.62
C ALA A 25 0.65 6.87 -6.86
N LEU A 26 1.52 7.82 -6.49
CA LEU A 26 1.34 9.25 -6.74
C LEU A 26 1.75 9.68 -8.16
N ASP A 27 2.57 8.88 -8.85
CA ASP A 27 3.11 9.24 -10.16
C ASP A 27 2.01 9.32 -11.24
N ARG A 28 2.04 10.40 -12.03
CA ARG A 28 1.02 10.66 -13.06
C ARG A 28 1.05 9.65 -14.20
N SER A 29 2.23 9.14 -14.58
CA SER A 29 2.36 8.14 -15.63
C SER A 29 1.80 6.79 -15.17
N VAL A 30 1.97 6.43 -13.89
CA VAL A 30 1.36 5.24 -13.30
C VAL A 30 -0.16 5.39 -13.23
N LYS A 31 -0.67 6.51 -12.73
CA LYS A 31 -2.12 6.80 -12.68
C LYS A 31 -2.80 6.85 -14.05
N ALA A 32 -2.04 7.11 -15.12
CA ALA A 32 -2.56 7.05 -16.49
C ALA A 32 -2.73 5.61 -17.01
N LEU A 33 -2.04 4.64 -16.40
CA LEU A 33 -2.05 3.23 -16.79
C LEU A 33 -2.94 2.37 -15.88
N CYS A 34 -3.10 2.75 -14.62
CA CYS A 34 -3.86 1.98 -13.65
C CYS A 34 -4.46 2.83 -12.51
N ARG A 35 -5.27 2.17 -11.68
CA ARG A 35 -5.76 2.67 -10.40
C ARG A 35 -4.99 1.99 -9.27
N PRO A 36 -3.92 2.62 -8.74
CA PRO A 36 -3.13 2.01 -7.68
C PRO A 36 -3.92 1.95 -6.36
N LEU A 37 -3.87 0.80 -5.70
CA LEU A 37 -4.34 0.56 -4.34
C LEU A 37 -3.12 0.18 -3.50
N LEU A 38 -2.80 0.95 -2.48
CA LEU A 38 -1.74 0.56 -1.55
C LEU A 38 -2.28 -0.50 -0.58
N VAL A 39 -1.47 -1.49 -0.22
CA VAL A 39 -1.81 -2.52 0.77
C VAL A 39 -0.68 -2.60 1.77
N GLY A 40 -0.92 -2.20 3.02
CA GLY A 40 0.14 -2.03 4.01
C GLY A 40 -0.35 -1.46 5.34
N ASP A 41 0.60 -1.20 6.23
CA ASP A 41 0.35 -0.55 7.52
C ASP A 41 0.24 0.99 7.34
N PRO A 42 -0.90 1.61 7.69
CA PRO A 42 -1.09 3.06 7.61
C PRO A 42 -0.02 3.87 8.36
N ALA A 43 0.42 3.41 9.54
CA ALA A 43 1.41 4.13 10.32
C ALA A 43 2.80 4.08 9.67
N ALA A 44 3.15 2.95 9.06
CA ALA A 44 4.38 2.84 8.29
C ALA A 44 4.35 3.76 7.06
N LEU A 45 3.23 3.81 6.33
CA LEU A 45 3.11 4.67 5.15
C LEU A 45 3.12 6.16 5.53
N GLU A 46 2.52 6.55 6.65
CA GLU A 46 2.59 7.92 7.15
C GLU A 46 4.03 8.33 7.49
N LEU A 47 4.76 7.46 8.20
CA LEU A 47 6.19 7.66 8.51
C LEU A 47 7.04 7.82 7.25
N HIS A 48 6.82 6.95 6.25
CA HIS A 48 7.53 7.00 4.96
C HIS A 48 7.16 8.25 4.14
N ALA A 49 5.88 8.63 4.13
CA ALA A 49 5.45 9.85 3.45
C ALA A 49 6.14 11.08 4.07
N GLN A 50 6.17 11.18 5.41
CA GLN A 50 6.87 12.25 6.10
C GLN A 50 8.36 12.27 5.78
N ALA A 51 9.04 11.12 5.86
CA ALA A 51 10.47 11.00 5.58
C ALA A 51 10.81 11.39 4.13
N ALA A 52 9.93 11.08 3.18
CA ALA A 52 10.09 11.40 1.76
C ALA A 52 9.59 12.81 1.37
N GLY A 53 9.05 13.59 2.31
CA GLY A 53 8.47 14.92 2.03
C GLY A 53 7.19 14.86 1.19
N LEU A 54 6.45 13.75 1.25
CA LEU A 54 5.19 13.52 0.54
C LEU A 54 4.01 13.84 1.46
N THR A 55 2.93 14.36 0.86
CA THR A 55 1.66 14.65 1.56
C THR A 55 0.49 14.01 0.81
N PRO A 56 0.46 12.66 0.68
CA PRO A 56 -0.62 11.98 -0.01
C PRO A 56 -1.95 12.15 0.74
N ARG A 57 -3.04 12.34 0.01
CA ARG A 57 -4.38 12.12 0.56
C ARG A 57 -4.66 10.63 0.54
N LEU A 58 -4.79 10.02 1.72
CA LEU A 58 -5.02 8.58 1.88
C LEU A 58 -6.44 8.31 2.40
N HIS A 59 -7.16 7.44 1.70
CA HIS A 59 -8.37 6.79 2.20
C HIS A 59 -7.97 5.44 2.78
N VAL A 60 -7.83 5.40 4.10
CA VAL A 60 -7.55 4.14 4.81
C VAL A 60 -8.84 3.34 4.87
N ILE A 61 -8.83 2.15 4.28
CA ILE A 61 -10.01 1.30 4.12
C ILE A 61 -9.78 -0.08 4.74
N GLY A 62 -10.85 -0.61 5.32
CA GLY A 62 -10.89 -1.98 5.83
C GLY A 62 -11.13 -2.98 4.71
N ASN A 63 -11.98 -2.67 3.73
CA ASN A 63 -12.30 -3.57 2.61
C ASN A 63 -12.20 -2.82 1.28
N ILE A 64 -11.95 -3.53 0.19
CA ILE A 64 -11.83 -2.90 -1.14
C ILE A 64 -13.16 -2.31 -1.63
N GLY A 65 -14.29 -2.86 -1.17
CA GLY A 65 -15.62 -2.30 -1.44
C GLY A 65 -15.81 -0.88 -0.90
N ASP A 66 -15.00 -0.47 0.09
CA ASP A 66 -15.04 0.87 0.69
C ASP A 66 -14.14 1.88 -0.06
N ALA A 67 -13.42 1.44 -1.10
CA ALA A 67 -12.50 2.28 -1.86
C ALA A 67 -13.24 3.37 -2.65
N ASP A 68 -12.78 4.61 -2.53
CA ASP A 68 -13.24 5.74 -3.35
C ASP A 68 -12.22 6.03 -4.45
N TRP A 69 -12.69 6.01 -5.70
CA TRP A 69 -11.88 6.23 -6.89
C TRP A 69 -12.16 7.57 -7.58
N SER A 70 -13.03 8.40 -6.99
CA SER A 70 -13.62 9.57 -7.64
C SER A 70 -12.88 10.89 -7.38
N ASP A 71 -12.20 11.03 -6.25
CA ASP A 71 -11.61 12.29 -5.78
C ASP A 71 -10.08 12.41 -5.97
N GLY A 72 -9.46 11.36 -6.53
CA GLY A 72 -8.04 11.27 -6.81
C GLY A 72 -7.14 10.99 -5.61
N ALA A 73 -7.70 10.82 -4.40
CA ALA A 73 -6.97 10.30 -3.25
C ALA A 73 -6.51 8.85 -3.50
N LEU A 74 -5.50 8.41 -2.75
CA LEU A 74 -5.03 7.02 -2.81
C LEU A 74 -5.81 6.19 -1.80
N ASN A 75 -6.30 5.04 -2.25
CA ASN A 75 -6.83 4.05 -1.33
C ASN A 75 -5.67 3.27 -0.69
N LEU A 76 -5.77 3.06 0.62
CA LEU A 76 -4.86 2.24 1.41
C LEU A 76 -5.65 1.16 2.13
N LEU A 77 -5.54 -0.08 1.65
CA LEU A 77 -6.09 -1.24 2.33
C LEU A 77 -5.22 -1.60 3.54
N ASP A 78 -5.78 -1.45 4.73
CA ASP A 78 -5.08 -1.72 5.99
C ASP A 78 -4.70 -3.21 6.09
N ALA A 79 -3.40 -3.45 6.27
CA ALA A 79 -2.79 -4.76 6.49
C ALA A 79 -1.96 -4.81 7.79
N SER A 80 -2.19 -3.90 8.73
CA SER A 80 -1.50 -3.81 10.02
C SER A 80 -1.84 -4.97 10.98
N GLU A 81 -2.93 -5.70 10.71
CA GLU A 81 -3.49 -6.73 11.59
C GLU A 81 -3.76 -6.20 13.03
N GLY A 82 -4.06 -4.90 13.17
CA GLY A 82 -4.27 -4.25 14.45
C GLY A 82 -2.98 -3.98 15.24
N THR A 83 -1.81 -4.16 14.61
CA THR A 83 -0.52 -3.84 15.21
C THR A 83 -0.04 -2.48 14.71
N ASN A 84 0.03 -1.49 15.60
CA ASN A 84 0.63 -0.19 15.30
C ASN A 84 1.91 -0.04 16.13
N ARG A 85 3.03 -0.52 15.57
CA ARG A 85 4.32 -0.52 16.26
C ARG A 85 5.23 0.55 15.66
N PRO A 86 6.03 1.25 16.49
CA PRO A 86 7.05 2.16 15.97
C PRO A 86 7.99 1.44 15.02
N VAL A 87 8.09 1.95 13.79
CA VAL A 87 8.99 1.43 12.77
C VAL A 87 10.33 2.14 12.88
N LYS A 88 11.41 1.34 12.84
CA LYS A 88 12.79 1.85 12.74
C LYS A 88 13.40 1.40 11.43
N PHE A 89 13.67 2.35 10.54
CA PHE A 89 14.25 2.07 9.22
C PHE A 89 15.58 1.30 9.31
N GLY A 90 15.81 0.42 8.34
CA GLY A 90 17.02 -0.38 8.21
C GLY A 90 17.26 -1.40 9.33
N THR A 91 16.25 -1.66 10.17
CA THR A 91 16.36 -2.61 11.28
C THR A 91 15.70 -3.94 10.90
N VAL A 92 16.41 -5.04 11.13
CA VAL A 92 15.85 -6.39 10.96
C VAL A 92 14.98 -6.74 12.17
N ASP A 93 13.69 -7.00 11.94
CA ASP A 93 12.74 -7.42 12.97
C ASP A 93 11.76 -8.47 12.40
N ALA A 94 11.46 -9.51 13.18
CA ALA A 94 10.50 -10.53 12.78
C ALA A 94 9.07 -9.97 12.57
N ALA A 95 8.72 -8.89 13.25
CA ALA A 95 7.46 -8.18 13.05
C ALA A 95 7.37 -7.54 11.67
N TYR A 96 8.48 -7.03 11.13
CA TYR A 96 8.49 -6.41 9.81
C TYR A 96 8.37 -7.45 8.69
N GLY A 97 8.98 -8.62 8.86
CA GLY A 97 8.74 -9.77 7.99
C GLY A 97 7.29 -10.23 7.99
N ARG A 98 6.63 -10.23 9.16
CA ARG A 98 5.18 -10.52 9.26
C ARG A 98 4.33 -9.47 8.55
N ALA A 99 4.63 -8.17 8.73
CA ALA A 99 3.94 -7.08 8.05
C ALA A 99 4.06 -7.19 6.50
N SER A 100 5.27 -7.50 6.01
CA SER A 100 5.49 -7.74 4.58
C SER A 100 4.62 -8.89 4.06
N LEU A 101 4.60 -10.03 4.76
CA LEU A 101 3.74 -11.16 4.41
C LEU A 101 2.24 -10.83 4.50
N ALA A 102 1.82 -10.05 5.50
CA ALA A 102 0.43 -9.62 5.67
C ALA A 102 -0.02 -8.76 4.49
N SER A 103 0.80 -7.79 4.08
CA SER A 103 0.52 -6.95 2.91
C SER A 103 0.38 -7.77 1.62
N ALA A 104 1.33 -8.67 1.36
CA ALA A 104 1.32 -9.53 0.19
C ALA A 104 0.12 -10.48 0.19
N ARG A 105 -0.17 -11.12 1.33
CA ARG A 105 -1.32 -12.02 1.49
C ARG A 105 -2.63 -11.30 1.18
N ARG A 106 -2.82 -10.11 1.74
CA ARG A 106 -4.05 -9.34 1.57
C ARG A 106 -4.23 -8.87 0.12
N ALA A 107 -3.15 -8.43 -0.54
CA ALA A 107 -3.17 -8.09 -1.96
C ALA A 107 -3.46 -9.30 -2.88
N ILE A 108 -2.85 -10.46 -2.60
CA ILE A 108 -3.10 -11.69 -3.36
C ILE A 108 -4.55 -12.16 -3.19
N HIS A 109 -5.10 -12.12 -1.97
CA HIS A 109 -6.48 -12.50 -1.73
C HIS A 109 -7.46 -11.61 -2.50
N ALA A 110 -7.20 -10.29 -2.56
CA ALA A 110 -8.00 -9.36 -3.35
C ALA A 110 -7.99 -9.71 -4.85
N ALA A 111 -6.83 -10.08 -5.39
CA ALA A 111 -6.71 -10.49 -6.79
C ALA A 111 -7.45 -11.80 -7.07
N LEU A 112 -7.32 -12.78 -6.18
CA LEU A 112 -8.04 -14.06 -6.27
C LEU A 112 -9.55 -13.89 -6.16
N ALA A 113 -10.01 -12.89 -5.42
CA ALA A 113 -11.43 -12.53 -5.31
C ALA A 113 -11.95 -11.68 -6.49
N GLY A 114 -11.08 -11.27 -7.43
CA GLY A 114 -11.45 -10.40 -8.56
C GLY A 114 -11.70 -8.93 -8.18
N GLU A 115 -11.32 -8.53 -6.96
CA GLU A 115 -11.46 -7.16 -6.46
C GLU A 115 -10.38 -6.22 -7.05
N VAL A 116 -9.26 -6.79 -7.49
CA VAL A 116 -8.20 -6.11 -8.25
C VAL A 116 -7.74 -7.01 -9.41
N GLU A 117 -7.18 -6.39 -10.45
CA GLU A 117 -6.75 -7.10 -11.66
C GLU A 117 -5.34 -7.67 -11.56
N ALA A 118 -4.46 -7.09 -10.72
CA ALA A 118 -3.11 -7.60 -10.51
C ALA A 118 -2.49 -7.16 -9.18
N VAL A 119 -1.36 -7.78 -8.85
CA VAL A 119 -0.53 -7.47 -7.67
C VAL A 119 0.88 -7.09 -8.10
N VAL A 120 1.40 -6.02 -7.49
CA VAL A 120 2.82 -5.66 -7.50
C VAL A 120 3.30 -5.69 -6.06
N VAL A 121 4.46 -6.32 -5.81
CA VAL A 121 5.02 -6.45 -4.47
C VAL A 121 6.29 -5.62 -4.39
N ALA A 122 6.32 -4.67 -3.46
CA ALA A 122 7.50 -3.90 -3.12
C ALA A 122 8.46 -4.73 -2.24
N PRO A 123 9.77 -4.40 -2.24
CA PRO A 123 10.76 -5.10 -1.41
C PRO A 123 10.49 -4.98 0.10
#